data_AF-A0A966BCV6-F1
#
_entry.id   AF-A0A966BCV6-F1
#
_cell.length_a   1.000
_cell.length_b   1.000
_cell.length_c   1.000
_cell.angle_alpha   90.00
_cell.angle_beta   90.00
_cell.angle_gamma   90.00
#
_symmetry.space_group_name_H-M   'P 1'
#
loop_
_entity.id
_entity.type
_entity.pdbx_description
1 polymer ?
#
loop_
_entity_poly.entity_id
_entity_poly.type
_entity_poly.pdbx_seq_one_letter_code
_entity_poly.pdbx_strand_id
1 'polypeptide(L)'
;MTDASTSQPAISDPAKLIRLGTMVQTLMAEVRQADTDEESRRLLARIHKETMEELATVLSDDLMDELTEFTDCCDDDGVPSEAEIRIAQAQLVGWLQGLLQGLQASMAQQQAAAAMQLQQLQQAKAAPPGQQLPQQAGTYL
;
A
#
# COMPACT_ATOMS: atom_id res chain seq x y z
N MET A 1 9.97 -31.65 1.28
CA MET A 1 10.68 -30.65 2.10
C MET A 1 9.95 -29.36 1.88
N THR A 2 9.21 -28.89 2.89
CA THR A 2 8.33 -27.71 2.82
C THR A 2 9.17 -26.45 2.74
N ASP A 3 9.24 -25.80 1.57
CA ASP A 3 9.64 -24.41 1.48
C ASP A 3 8.40 -23.56 1.75
N ALA A 4 8.05 -23.45 3.04
CA ALA A 4 7.18 -22.40 3.50
C ALA A 4 8.05 -21.15 3.58
N SER A 5 8.37 -20.57 2.42
CA SER A 5 9.02 -19.27 2.34
C SER A 5 8.16 -18.33 3.16
N THR A 6 8.67 -17.96 4.33
CA THR A 6 7.96 -17.14 5.30
C THR A 6 7.99 -15.74 4.71
N SER A 7 7.09 -15.45 3.78
CA SER A 7 6.99 -14.14 3.14
C SER A 7 6.84 -13.12 4.26
N GLN A 8 7.88 -12.31 4.45
CA GLN A 8 7.87 -11.23 5.42
C GLN A 8 6.62 -10.38 5.16
N PRO A 9 5.89 -9.96 6.22
CA PRO A 9 4.72 -9.13 6.01
C PRO A 9 5.17 -7.88 5.24
N ALA A 10 4.47 -7.57 4.14
CA ALA A 10 4.79 -6.42 3.28
C ALA A 10 4.93 -5.11 4.09
N ILE A 11 4.15 -4.99 5.18
CA ILE A 11 4.27 -3.91 6.16
C ILE A 11 4.27 -4.48 7.56
N SER A 12 5.27 -4.12 8.37
CA SER A 12 5.40 -4.54 9.76
C SER A 12 4.64 -3.63 10.75
N ASP A 13 4.58 -2.33 10.49
CA ASP A 13 3.83 -1.34 11.30
C ASP A 13 3.01 -0.38 10.42
N PRO A 14 1.73 -0.72 10.15
CA PRO A 14 0.82 0.13 9.38
C PRO A 14 0.56 1.50 10.02
N ALA A 15 0.57 1.59 11.36
CA ALA A 15 0.26 2.83 12.06
C ALA A 15 1.42 3.84 11.95
N LYS A 16 2.66 3.36 12.01
CA LYS A 16 3.85 4.19 11.72
C LYS A 16 3.87 4.64 10.27
N LEU A 17 3.58 3.75 9.31
CA LEU A 17 3.49 4.10 7.89
C LEU A 17 2.50 5.25 7.63
N ILE A 18 1.30 5.16 8.20
CA ILE A 18 0.26 6.20 8.05
C ILE A 18 0.73 7.54 8.65
N ARG A 19 1.38 7.51 9.83
CA ARG A 19 1.90 8.72 10.47
C ARG A 19 2.98 9.38 9.63
N LEU A 20 3.93 8.61 9.09
CA LEU A 20 4.97 9.11 8.18
C LEU A 20 4.37 9.70 6.91
N GLY A 21 3.45 8.99 6.26
CA GLY A 21 2.77 9.49 5.05
C GLY A 21 2.00 10.79 5.29
N THR A 22 1.29 10.89 6.42
CA THR A 22 0.58 12.12 6.81
C THR A 22 1.54 13.28 7.07
N MET A 23 2.65 13.02 7.77
CA MET A 23 3.68 14.02 8.05
C MET A 23 4.25 14.60 6.75
N VAL A 24 4.65 13.75 5.79
CA VAL A 24 5.20 14.21 4.51
C VAL A 24 4.15 14.99 3.71
N GLN A 25 2.90 14.52 3.71
CA GLN A 25 1.81 15.23 3.02
C GLN A 25 1.58 16.63 3.60
N THR A 26 1.56 16.78 4.93
CA THR A 26 1.43 18.08 5.59
C THR A 26 2.62 18.96 5.27
N LEU A 27 3.86 18.43 5.37
CA LEU A 27 5.07 19.18 5.06
C LEU A 27 5.06 19.70 3.62
N MET A 28 4.70 18.87 2.65
CA MET A 28 4.60 19.25 1.24
C MET A 28 3.56 20.37 1.03
N ALA A 29 2.44 20.32 1.75
CA ALA A 29 1.40 21.36 1.69
C ALA A 29 1.84 22.70 2.29
N GLU A 30 2.67 22.68 3.34
CA GLU A 30 3.25 23.88 3.94
C GLU A 30 4.33 24.51 3.04
N VAL A 31 5.25 23.68 2.52
CA VAL A 31 6.28 24.12 1.56
C VAL A 31 5.66 24.74 0.33
N ARG A 32 4.48 24.26 -0.09
CA ARG A 32 3.76 24.84 -1.22
C ARG A 32 3.35 26.30 -1.00
N GLN A 33 3.09 26.70 0.25
CA GLN A 33 2.52 27.98 0.64
C GLN A 33 3.56 28.98 1.15
N ALA A 34 4.75 28.51 1.54
CA ALA A 34 5.83 29.31 2.09
C ALA A 34 6.98 29.51 1.08
N ASP A 35 7.64 30.66 1.12
CA ASP A 35 8.90 30.87 0.42
C ASP A 35 9.99 30.00 1.06
N THR A 36 10.65 29.14 0.27
CA THR A 36 11.62 28.18 0.78
C THR A 36 13.05 28.65 0.46
N ASP A 37 13.77 29.14 1.48
CA ASP A 37 15.17 29.52 1.35
C ASP A 37 16.12 28.32 1.33
N GLU A 38 17.43 28.56 1.16
CA GLU A 38 18.42 27.49 1.06
C GLU A 38 18.48 26.61 2.32
N GLU A 39 18.42 27.21 3.50
CA GLU A 39 18.44 26.49 4.78
C GLU A 39 17.19 25.61 4.95
N SER A 40 16.03 26.13 4.56
CA SER A 40 14.78 25.38 4.54
C SER A 40 14.87 24.21 3.57
N ARG A 41 15.46 24.38 2.38
CA ARG A 41 15.67 23.29 1.42
C ARG A 41 16.62 22.22 1.95
N ARG A 42 17.70 22.60 2.63
CA ARG A 42 18.60 21.65 3.32
C ARG A 42 17.87 20.86 4.41
N LEU A 43 16.99 21.52 5.17
CA LEU A 43 16.17 20.85 6.18
C LEU A 43 15.19 19.85 5.54
N LEU A 44 14.51 20.24 4.47
CA LEU A 44 13.56 19.38 3.77
C LEU A 44 14.22 18.14 3.16
N ALA A 45 15.41 18.30 2.59
CA ALA A 45 16.20 17.19 2.07
C ALA A 45 16.58 16.20 3.20
N ARG A 46 16.98 16.71 4.37
CA ARG A 46 17.26 15.88 5.54
C ARG A 46 16.03 15.12 6.02
N ILE A 47 14.87 15.80 6.12
CA ILE A 47 13.60 15.16 6.52
C ILE A 47 13.20 14.07 5.51
N HIS A 48 13.39 14.30 4.21
CA HIS A 48 13.13 13.30 3.18
C HIS A 48 13.98 12.04 3.41
N LYS A 49 15.29 12.21 3.60
CA LYS A 49 16.22 11.11 3.89
C LYS A 49 15.83 10.35 5.16
N GLU A 50 15.61 11.05 6.27
CA GLU A 50 15.19 10.43 7.53
C GLU A 50 13.86 9.68 7.37
N THR A 51 12.93 10.21 6.56
CA THR A 51 11.68 9.51 6.25
C THR A 51 11.92 8.21 5.47
N MET A 52 12.82 8.22 4.48
CA MET A 52 13.18 7.01 3.71
C MET A 52 13.82 5.94 4.62
N GLU A 53 14.71 6.35 5.52
CA GLU A 53 15.31 5.46 6.53
C GLU A 53 14.25 4.87 7.47
N GLU A 54 13.29 5.69 7.93
CA GLU A 54 12.19 5.22 8.77
C GLU A 54 11.23 4.28 8.01
N LEU A 55 11.01 4.51 6.71
CA LEU A 55 10.22 3.64 5.84
C LEU A 55 10.86 2.27 5.65
N ALA A 56 12.19 2.20 5.53
CA ALA A 56 12.92 0.94 5.47
C ALA A 56 12.74 0.07 6.73
N THR A 57 12.36 0.67 7.86
CA THR A 57 12.06 -0.11 9.09
C THR A 57 10.66 -0.73 9.09
N VAL A 58 9.75 -0.26 8.23
CA VAL A 58 8.35 -0.67 8.21
C VAL A 58 7.94 -1.44 6.96
N LEU A 59 8.62 -1.21 5.84
CA LEU A 59 8.38 -1.90 4.58
C LEU A 59 9.24 -3.17 4.48
N SER A 60 8.76 -4.16 3.74
CA SER A 60 9.61 -5.27 3.29
C SER A 60 10.65 -4.79 2.28
N ASP A 61 11.76 -5.51 2.15
CA ASP A 61 12.84 -5.20 1.20
C ASP A 61 12.30 -5.00 -0.23
N ASP A 62 11.42 -5.89 -0.72
CA ASP A 62 10.81 -5.77 -2.07
C ASP A 62 10.06 -4.44 -2.29
N LEU A 63 9.35 -3.95 -1.26
CA LEU A 63 8.59 -2.70 -1.35
C LEU A 63 9.51 -1.48 -1.19
N MET A 64 10.60 -1.63 -0.43
CA MET A 64 11.61 -0.59 -0.29
C MET A 64 12.41 -0.44 -1.59
N ASP A 65 12.71 -1.54 -2.27
CA ASP A 65 13.36 -1.55 -3.59
C ASP A 65 12.46 -0.88 -4.64
N GLU A 66 11.18 -1.26 -4.69
CA GLU A 66 10.19 -0.62 -5.57
C GLU A 66 10.09 0.89 -5.31
N LEU A 67 10.00 1.30 -4.03
CA LEU A 67 9.93 2.72 -3.67
C LEU A 67 11.16 3.48 -4.17
N THR A 68 12.36 2.96 -3.87
CA THR A 68 13.64 3.58 -4.25
C THR A 68 13.80 3.71 -5.76
N GLU A 69 13.28 2.76 -6.56
CA GLU A 69 13.31 2.84 -8.03
C GLU A 69 12.60 4.10 -8.57
N PHE A 70 11.59 4.61 -7.86
CA PHE A 70 10.75 5.72 -8.33
C PHE A 70 10.96 7.03 -7.56
N THR A 71 11.62 7.02 -6.40
CA THR A 71 11.72 8.19 -5.51
C THR A 71 13.14 8.67 -5.27
N ASP A 72 14.02 8.52 -6.26
CA ASP A 72 15.39 8.99 -6.17
C ASP A 72 15.43 10.52 -6.08
N CYS A 73 15.85 11.07 -4.93
CA CYS A 73 16.03 12.51 -4.73
C CYS A 73 17.32 12.82 -4.01
N CYS A 74 17.88 13.96 -4.42
CA CYS A 74 18.72 14.81 -3.60
C CYS A 74 20.10 14.18 -3.28
N ASP A 75 20.57 13.26 -4.13
CA ASP A 75 21.87 12.57 -4.02
C ASP A 75 23.06 13.38 -4.56
N ASP A 76 22.82 14.56 -5.16
CA ASP A 76 23.89 15.47 -5.57
C ASP A 76 24.50 16.21 -4.36
N ASP A 77 25.80 16.49 -4.39
CA ASP A 77 26.55 17.27 -3.37
C ASP A 77 26.03 18.72 -3.17
N GLY A 78 25.00 19.12 -3.90
CA GLY A 78 24.39 20.45 -3.90
C GLY A 78 23.13 20.56 -3.02
N VAL A 79 22.65 21.80 -2.82
CA VAL A 79 21.34 22.01 -2.20
C VAL A 79 20.26 21.80 -3.26
N PRO A 80 19.32 20.87 -3.06
CA PRO A 80 18.25 20.67 -4.03
C PRO A 80 17.42 21.94 -4.18
N SER A 81 16.93 22.16 -5.39
CA SER A 81 15.97 23.20 -5.70
C SER A 81 14.63 22.91 -5.02
N GLU A 82 13.82 23.95 -4.88
CA GLU A 82 12.48 23.81 -4.30
C GLU A 82 11.60 22.89 -5.16
N ALA A 83 11.78 22.93 -6.48
CA ALA A 83 11.05 22.07 -7.40
C ALA A 83 11.41 20.59 -7.22
N GLU A 84 12.69 20.26 -7.05
CA GLU A 84 13.15 18.89 -6.80
C GLU A 84 12.54 18.32 -5.52
N ILE A 85 12.60 19.08 -4.41
CA ILE A 85 11.99 18.66 -3.13
C ILE A 85 10.49 18.42 -3.29
N ARG A 86 9.77 19.34 -3.94
CA ARG A 86 8.31 19.22 -4.14
C ARG A 86 7.96 17.98 -4.97
N ILE A 87 8.72 17.69 -6.02
CA ILE A 87 8.50 16.50 -6.87
C ILE A 87 8.75 15.23 -6.07
N ALA A 88 9.89 15.14 -5.38
CA ALA A 88 10.26 13.96 -4.59
C ALA A 88 9.24 13.67 -3.48
N GLN A 89 8.80 14.69 -2.75
CA GLN A 89 7.76 14.52 -1.73
C GLN A 89 6.42 14.12 -2.33
N ALA A 90 6.03 14.69 -3.48
CA ALA A 90 4.79 14.31 -4.15
C ALA A 90 4.81 12.85 -4.64
N GLN A 91 5.94 12.37 -5.16
CA GLN A 91 6.14 10.97 -5.53
C GLN A 91 6.02 10.06 -4.32
N LEU A 92 6.71 10.38 -3.23
CA LEU A 92 6.65 9.60 -1.99
C LEU A 92 5.22 9.52 -1.43
N VAL A 93 4.52 10.66 -1.34
CA VAL A 93 3.12 10.71 -0.87
C VAL A 93 2.20 9.90 -1.79
N GLY A 94 2.36 10.04 -3.10
CA GLY A 94 1.55 9.31 -4.08
C GLY A 94 1.76 7.80 -3.99
N TRP A 95 3.00 7.35 -3.87
CA TRP A 95 3.34 5.94 -3.74
C TRP A 95 2.75 5.34 -2.45
N LEU A 96 2.94 6.03 -1.30
CA LEU A 96 2.38 5.60 -0.01
C LEU A 96 0.86 5.51 -0.03
N GLN A 97 0.18 6.45 -0.69
CA GLN A 97 -1.27 6.41 -0.86
C GLN A 97 -1.71 5.23 -1.73
N GLY A 98 -0.99 4.97 -2.83
CA GLY A 98 -1.24 3.82 -3.70
C GLY A 98 -1.11 2.49 -2.96
N LEU A 99 -0.04 2.34 -2.18
CA LEU A 99 0.18 1.15 -1.34
C LEU A 99 -0.98 0.93 -0.35
N LEU A 100 -1.36 1.97 0.40
CA LEU A 100 -2.45 1.88 1.38
C LEU A 100 -3.81 1.56 0.72
N GLN A 101 -4.10 2.15 -0.44
CA GLN A 101 -5.31 1.86 -1.20
C GLN A 101 -5.32 0.41 -1.74
N GLY A 102 -4.19 -0.08 -2.24
CA GLY A 102 -4.05 -1.46 -2.71
C GLY A 102 -4.32 -2.48 -1.59
N LEU A 103 -3.80 -2.22 -0.38
CA LEU A 103 -4.05 -3.06 0.79
C LEU A 103 -5.52 -3.06 1.21
N GLN A 104 -6.15 -1.88 1.24
CA GLN A 104 -7.58 -1.76 1.55
C GLN A 104 -8.44 -2.49 0.51
N ALA A 105 -8.11 -2.37 -0.78
CA ALA A 105 -8.80 -3.06 -1.86
C ALA A 105 -8.70 -4.59 -1.73
N SER A 106 -7.49 -5.11 -1.45
CA SER A 106 -7.26 -6.54 -1.23
C SER A 106 -8.06 -7.07 -0.03
N MET A 107 -8.05 -6.35 1.10
CA MET A 107 -8.85 -6.72 2.28
C MET A 107 -10.36 -6.69 1.99
N ALA A 108 -10.85 -5.68 1.27
CA ALA A 108 -12.25 -5.61 0.89
C ALA A 108 -12.68 -6.78 -0.01
N GLN A 109 -11.82 -7.18 -0.96
CA GLN A 109 -12.04 -8.35 -1.81
C GLN A 109 -12.12 -9.64 -0.98
N GLN A 110 -11.21 -9.83 -0.01
CA GLN A 110 -11.23 -10.98 0.89
C GLN A 110 -12.51 -11.05 1.72
N GLN A 111 -12.95 -9.91 2.28
CA GLN A 111 -14.19 -9.82 3.04
C GLN A 111 -15.43 -10.13 2.19
N ALA A 112 -15.49 -9.61 0.96
CA ALA A 112 -16.59 -9.88 0.04
C ALA A 112 -16.66 -11.37 -0.37
N ALA A 113 -15.51 -11.99 -0.67
CA ALA A 113 -15.44 -13.41 -0.99
C ALA A 113 -15.87 -14.28 0.20
N ALA A 114 -15.45 -13.95 1.42
CA ALA A 114 -15.86 -14.64 2.63
C ALA A 114 -17.37 -14.50 2.88
N ALA A 115 -17.94 -13.30 2.67
CA ALA A 115 -19.38 -13.07 2.79
C ALA A 115 -20.20 -13.92 1.80
N MET A 116 -19.75 -14.04 0.55
CA MET A 116 -20.39 -14.89 -0.45
C MET A 116 -20.34 -16.38 -0.07
N GLN A 117 -19.20 -16.86 0.46
CA GLN A 117 -19.09 -18.24 0.94
C GLN A 117 -20.05 -18.52 2.09
N LEU A 118 -20.17 -17.61 3.05
CA LEU A 118 -21.13 -17.72 4.15
C LEU A 118 -22.57 -17.77 3.65
N GLN A 119 -22.91 -16.95 2.65
CA GLN A 119 -24.25 -16.94 2.05
C GLN A 119 -24.54 -18.26 1.33
N GLN A 120 -23.59 -18.83 0.60
CA GLN A 120 -23.73 -20.15 -0.06
C GLN A 120 -23.96 -21.26 0.96
N LEU A 121 -23.22 -21.26 2.08
CA LEU A 121 -23.40 -22.24 3.15
C LEU A 121 -24.76 -22.10 3.85
N GLN A 122 -25.25 -20.88 4.03
CA GLN A 122 -26.60 -20.63 4.57
C GLN A 122 -27.68 -21.14 3.61
N GLN A 123 -27.55 -20.89 2.30
CA GLN A 123 -28.46 -21.42 1.29
C GLN A 123 -28.44 -22.95 1.24
N ALA A 124 -27.25 -23.56 1.33
CA ALA A 124 -27.10 -25.02 1.36
C ALA A 124 -27.72 -25.65 2.62
N LYS A 125 -27.68 -24.96 3.78
CA LYS A 125 -28.33 -25.41 5.02
C LYS A 125 -29.84 -25.15 5.05
N ALA A 126 -30.31 -24.13 4.36
CA ALA A 126 -31.73 -23.79 4.25
C ALA A 126 -32.45 -24.58 3.16
N ALA A 127 -31.72 -25.26 2.27
CA ALA A 127 -32.29 -26.16 1.27
C ALA A 127 -32.93 -27.38 1.98
N PRO A 128 -34.24 -27.63 1.79
CA PRO A 128 -34.90 -28.76 2.46
C PRO A 128 -34.34 -30.09 1.94
N PRO A 129 -34.12 -31.09 2.83
CA PRO A 129 -33.68 -32.42 2.40
C PRO A 129 -34.83 -33.09 1.64
N GLY A 130 -34.76 -33.13 0.30
CA GLY A 130 -35.74 -33.87 -0.48
C GLY A 130 -35.95 -33.53 -1.95
N GLN A 131 -35.40 -32.44 -2.50
CA GLN A 131 -35.52 -32.20 -3.95
C GLN A 131 -34.36 -32.85 -4.72
N GLN A 132 -34.42 -34.17 -4.85
CA GLN A 132 -33.76 -34.87 -5.95
C GLN A 132 -34.32 -34.31 -7.26
N LEU A 133 -33.48 -33.67 -8.08
CA LEU A 133 -33.85 -33.33 -9.45
C LEU A 133 -34.18 -34.64 -10.20
N PRO A 134 -35.30 -34.73 -10.93
CA PRO A 134 -35.59 -35.92 -11.72
C PRO A 134 -34.55 -36.03 -12.85
N GLN A 135 -33.74 -37.08 -12.80
CA GLN A 135 -32.94 -37.58 -13.92
C GLN A 135 -33.87 -37.79 -15.11
N GLN A 136 -33.81 -36.89 -16.09
CA GLN A 136 -34.41 -37.14 -17.39
C GLN A 136 -33.64 -38.28 -18.06
N ALA A 137 -34.24 -39.47 -18.01
CA ALA A 137 -33.84 -40.63 -18.77
C ALA A 137 -33.90 -40.29 -20.26
N GLY A 138 -32.73 -40.11 -20.87
CA GLY A 138 -32.58 -40.02 -22.32
C GLY A 138 -32.83 -41.39 -22.93
N THR A 139 -34.04 -41.56 -23.45
CA THR A 139 -34.53 -42.70 -24.22
C THR A 139 -33.66 -42.95 -25.46
N TYR A 140 -33.18 -44.19 -25.59
CA TYR A 140 -32.61 -44.73 -26.83
C TYR A 140 -33.69 -44.82 -27.91
N LEU A 141 -33.44 -44.19 -29.07
CA LEU A 141 -33.83 -44.68 -30.40
C LEU A 141 -32.78 -44.26 -31.43
#